data_AF-A0A8H3HQ68-F1
#
_entry.id   AF-A0A8H3HQ68-F1
#
_cell.length_a   1.000
_cell.length_b   1.000
_cell.length_c   1.000
_cell.angle_alpha   90.00
_cell.angle_beta   90.00
_cell.angle_gamma   90.00
#
_symmetry.space_group_name_H-M   'P 1'
#
loop_
_entity.id
_entity.type
_entity.pdbx_description
1 polymer ?
#
loop_
_entity_poly.entity_id
_entity_poly.type
_entity_poly.pdbx_seq_one_letter_code
_entity_poly.pdbx_strand_id
1 'polypeptide(L)'
;MSLTRLLLIPELVVHCLSHLPPSKYNDTSVRTLLACTETCRSLGEIAKTDVLWEPHYKARYLRGRDAEGEWYNRYVSHRKADIQAVKLLDDIISTPSKRDESIVQLVEMGDLAWDALDIQAVSRVPPELEDIWAREDRERRMVRWEGVGEEWKDAAGHIGTVLSEEPDMKEVKSDWIQRRWWARQALGTMARASAVHAMSKVFSGERPDPATPENAQIFEE
;
A
#
# COMPACT_ATOMS: atom_id res chain seq x y z
N MET A 1 7.71 21.99 -31.24
CA MET A 1 7.03 23.03 -30.44
C MET A 1 7.85 23.30 -29.20
N SER A 2 8.13 24.56 -28.85
CA SER A 2 8.88 24.88 -27.62
C SER A 2 8.07 24.49 -26.39
N LEU A 3 8.68 23.83 -25.40
CA LEU A 3 8.08 23.46 -24.10
C LEU A 3 7.37 24.65 -23.43
N THR A 4 7.90 25.86 -23.63
CA THR A 4 7.30 27.11 -23.15
C THR A 4 5.92 27.42 -23.71
N ARG A 5 5.55 26.94 -24.90
CA ARG A 5 4.20 27.12 -25.46
C ARG A 5 3.17 26.15 -24.89
N LEU A 6 3.60 24.92 -24.54
CA LEU A 6 2.71 23.92 -23.95
C LEU A 6 2.34 24.28 -22.50
N LEU A 7 3.29 24.85 -21.75
CA LEU A 7 3.05 25.32 -20.38
C LEU A 7 2.09 26.52 -20.28
N LEU A 8 1.72 27.14 -21.41
CA LEU A 8 0.71 28.22 -21.45
C LEU A 8 -0.73 27.68 -21.39
N ILE A 9 -0.94 26.37 -21.59
CA ILE A 9 -2.25 25.73 -21.53
C ILE A 9 -2.18 24.61 -20.50
N PRO A 10 -2.35 24.93 -19.19
CA PRO A 10 -2.23 23.96 -18.10
C PRO A 10 -3.09 22.70 -18.29
N GLU A 11 -4.28 22.85 -18.87
CA GLU A 11 -5.24 21.76 -19.09
C GLU A 11 -4.69 20.69 -20.03
N LEU A 12 -3.94 21.09 -21.06
CA LEU A 12 -3.29 20.13 -21.98
C LEU A 12 -2.15 19.39 -21.29
N VAL A 13 -1.41 20.07 -20.42
CA VAL A 13 -0.33 19.45 -19.63
C VAL A 13 -0.92 18.44 -18.65
N VAL A 14 -1.98 18.81 -17.91
CA VAL A 14 -2.72 17.89 -17.04
C VAL A 14 -3.24 16.71 -17.84
N HIS A 15 -3.87 16.94 -18.99
CA HIS A 15 -4.37 15.87 -19.84
C HIS A 15 -3.26 14.90 -20.27
N CYS A 16 -2.12 15.40 -20.73
CA CYS A 16 -0.96 14.57 -21.09
C CYS A 16 -0.45 13.75 -19.90
N LEU A 17 -0.30 14.36 -18.72
CA LEU A 17 0.18 13.69 -17.52
C LEU A 17 -0.84 12.70 -16.95
N SER A 18 -2.13 12.89 -17.20
CA SER A 18 -3.19 11.99 -16.73
C SER A 18 -3.17 10.61 -17.41
N HIS A 19 -2.46 10.48 -18.54
CA HIS A 19 -2.25 9.19 -19.22
C HIS A 19 -1.16 8.33 -18.54
N LEU A 20 -0.46 8.84 -17.52
CA LEU A 20 0.50 8.04 -16.77
C LEU A 20 -0.24 6.98 -15.95
N PRO A 21 0.01 5.68 -16.16
CA PRO A 21 -0.81 4.62 -15.56
C PRO A 21 -0.59 4.56 -14.04
N PRO A 22 -1.65 4.55 -13.22
CA PRO A 22 -1.52 4.32 -11.80
C PRO A 22 -1.20 2.84 -11.51
N SER A 23 -0.32 2.60 -10.54
CA SER A 23 0.09 1.24 -10.17
C SER A 23 0.40 1.15 -8.68
N LYS A 24 -0.03 0.05 -8.06
CA LYS A 24 0.35 -0.32 -6.69
C LYS A 24 1.81 -0.74 -6.59
N TYR A 25 2.32 -1.38 -7.65
CA TYR A 25 3.60 -2.08 -7.61
C TYR A 25 4.68 -1.41 -8.45
N ASN A 26 4.34 -0.47 -9.33
CA ASN A 26 5.30 0.24 -10.19
C ASN A 26 5.30 1.74 -9.89
N ASP A 27 6.49 2.29 -9.60
CA ASP A 27 6.68 3.71 -9.26
C ASP A 27 7.07 4.56 -10.50
N THR A 28 7.09 4.01 -11.72
CA THR A 28 7.55 4.70 -12.94
C THR A 28 6.77 5.98 -13.20
N SER A 29 5.43 5.90 -13.28
CA SER A 29 4.54 7.05 -13.46
C SER A 29 4.75 8.12 -12.39
N VAL A 30 4.88 7.69 -11.14
CA VAL A 30 5.10 8.58 -9.99
C VAL A 30 6.47 9.26 -10.07
N ARG A 31 7.52 8.56 -10.48
CA ARG A 31 8.85 9.15 -10.71
C ARG A 31 8.81 10.18 -11.83
N THR A 32 8.07 9.92 -12.90
CA THR A 32 7.86 10.89 -13.98
C THR A 32 7.15 12.15 -13.45
N LEU A 33 6.07 12.00 -12.67
CA LEU A 33 5.40 13.14 -12.05
C LEU A 33 6.32 13.94 -11.12
N LEU A 34 7.11 13.26 -10.27
CA LEU A 34 8.09 13.91 -9.39
C LEU A 34 9.14 14.68 -10.20
N ALA A 35 9.68 14.10 -11.27
CA ALA A 35 10.60 14.80 -12.16
C ALA A 35 9.96 16.07 -12.77
N CYS A 36 8.68 16.01 -13.14
CA CYS A 36 7.93 17.20 -13.57
C CYS A 36 7.83 18.25 -12.46
N THR A 37 7.65 17.83 -11.19
CA THR A 37 7.61 18.76 -10.05
C THR A 37 8.93 19.50 -9.80
N GLU A 38 10.05 18.88 -10.14
CA GLU A 38 11.40 19.42 -9.90
C GLU A 38 11.94 20.24 -11.08
N THR A 39 11.35 20.08 -12.28
CA THR A 39 11.89 20.68 -13.51
C THR A 39 11.78 22.20 -13.54
N CYS A 40 10.59 22.76 -13.29
CA CYS A 40 10.39 24.21 -13.21
C CYS A 40 9.12 24.56 -12.43
N ARG A 41 9.02 25.80 -11.92
CA ARG A 41 7.91 26.23 -11.04
C ARG A 41 6.53 26.01 -11.68
N SER A 42 6.32 26.48 -12.91
CA SER A 42 5.01 26.39 -13.56
C SER A 42 4.58 24.94 -13.82
N LEU A 43 5.49 24.10 -14.34
CA LEU A 43 5.21 22.68 -14.53
C LEU A 43 5.00 21.98 -13.18
N GLY A 44 5.73 22.39 -12.14
CA GLY A 44 5.62 21.78 -10.84
C GLY A 44 4.30 22.06 -10.13
N GLU A 45 3.74 23.26 -10.27
CA GLU A 45 2.40 23.54 -9.76
C GLU A 45 1.32 22.75 -10.52
N ILE A 46 1.46 22.59 -11.84
CA ILE A 46 0.57 21.74 -12.64
C ILE A 46 0.70 20.26 -12.23
N ALA A 47 1.93 19.77 -12.07
CA ALA A 47 2.21 18.38 -11.74
C ALA A 47 1.77 17.99 -10.33
N LYS A 48 1.54 18.96 -9.42
CA LYS A 48 1.01 18.74 -8.07
C LYS A 48 -0.52 18.74 -8.00
N THR A 49 -1.21 18.96 -9.11
CA THR A 49 -2.69 19.00 -9.12
C THR A 49 -3.30 17.68 -8.67
N ASP A 50 -4.37 17.78 -7.88
CA ASP A 50 -5.03 16.63 -7.26
C ASP A 50 -5.52 15.59 -8.26
N VAL A 51 -5.99 16.03 -9.44
CA VAL A 51 -6.46 15.16 -10.53
C VAL A 51 -5.38 14.16 -11.00
N LEU A 52 -4.10 14.52 -10.88
CA LEU A 52 -3.00 13.64 -11.24
C LEU A 52 -2.67 12.65 -10.12
N TRP A 53 -2.74 13.07 -8.86
CA TRP A 53 -2.27 12.25 -7.72
C TRP A 53 -3.35 11.34 -7.14
N GLU A 54 -4.63 11.68 -7.25
CA GLU A 54 -5.74 10.87 -6.75
C GLU A 54 -5.70 9.43 -7.29
N PRO A 55 -5.59 9.18 -8.62
CA PRO A 55 -5.58 7.83 -9.15
C PRO A 55 -4.37 7.02 -8.67
N HIS A 56 -3.20 7.67 -8.57
CA HIS A 56 -1.98 7.04 -8.05
C HIS A 56 -2.09 6.69 -6.58
N TYR A 57 -2.68 7.58 -5.77
CA TYR A 57 -2.92 7.35 -4.36
C TYR A 57 -3.88 6.17 -4.15
N LYS A 58 -5.08 6.21 -4.79
CA LYS A 58 -6.11 5.18 -4.64
C LYS A 58 -5.70 3.81 -5.18
N ALA A 59 -4.85 3.77 -6.21
CA ALA A 59 -4.30 2.52 -6.72
C ALA A 59 -3.31 1.87 -5.75
N ARG A 60 -2.56 2.66 -4.99
CA ARG A 60 -1.52 2.17 -4.09
C ARG A 60 -2.04 1.89 -2.68
N TYR A 61 -2.82 2.80 -2.13
CA TYR A 61 -3.29 2.78 -0.76
C TYR A 61 -4.74 2.34 -0.70
N LEU A 62 -4.98 1.24 0.01
CA LEU A 62 -6.34 0.76 0.26
C LEU A 62 -6.97 1.50 1.45
N ARG A 63 -6.15 1.82 2.45
CA ARG A 63 -6.60 2.52 3.66
C ARG A 63 -6.56 4.04 3.44
N GLY A 64 -7.63 4.74 3.82
CA GLY A 64 -7.74 6.20 3.64
C GLY A 64 -8.22 6.64 2.26
N ARG A 65 -9.01 5.80 1.57
CA ARG A 65 -9.63 6.12 0.27
C ARG A 65 -10.72 7.20 0.37
N ASP A 66 -11.31 7.35 1.55
CA ASP A 66 -12.41 8.29 1.84
C ASP A 66 -11.90 9.70 2.17
N ALA A 67 -10.60 9.91 2.13
CA ALA A 67 -10.01 11.23 2.24
C ALA A 67 -10.41 12.11 1.04
N GLU A 68 -10.60 13.40 1.28
CA GLU A 68 -10.78 14.40 0.23
C GLU A 68 -9.55 15.29 0.14
N GLY A 69 -9.10 15.54 -1.10
CA GLY A 69 -8.12 16.56 -1.47
C GLY A 69 -6.68 16.35 -0.96
N GLU A 70 -5.80 17.22 -1.46
CA GLU A 70 -4.37 17.27 -1.13
C GLU A 70 -3.61 15.97 -1.41
N TRP A 71 -3.97 15.31 -2.51
CA TRP A 71 -3.50 13.97 -2.86
C TRP A 71 -1.98 13.92 -3.02
N TYR A 72 -1.35 14.97 -3.55
CA TYR A 72 0.10 15.08 -3.63
C TYR A 72 0.75 15.02 -2.24
N ASN A 73 0.32 15.87 -1.32
CA ASN A 73 0.90 15.96 0.03
C ASN A 73 0.66 14.67 0.81
N ARG A 74 -0.54 14.09 0.70
CA ARG A 74 -0.88 12.80 1.30
C ARG A 74 0.00 11.70 0.74
N TYR A 75 0.16 11.63 -0.57
CA TYR A 75 1.02 10.64 -1.21
C TYR A 75 2.46 10.77 -0.71
N VAL A 76 3.02 11.99 -0.69
CA VAL A 76 4.39 12.22 -0.18
C VAL A 76 4.52 11.83 1.29
N SER A 77 3.55 12.18 2.13
CA SER A 77 3.52 11.82 3.56
C SER A 77 3.48 10.30 3.75
N HIS A 78 2.57 9.61 3.06
CA HIS A 78 2.46 8.15 3.09
C HIS A 78 3.72 7.48 2.56
N ARG A 79 4.36 8.00 1.50
CA ARG A 79 5.63 7.43 1.03
C ARG A 79 6.76 7.53 2.06
N LYS A 80 6.78 8.56 2.90
CA LYS A 80 7.74 8.64 4.02
C LYS A 80 7.49 7.53 5.03
N ALA A 81 6.22 7.30 5.39
CA ALA A 81 5.83 6.19 6.26
C ALA A 81 6.16 4.82 5.62
N ASP A 82 5.88 4.63 4.33
CA ASP A 82 6.24 3.41 3.60
C ASP A 82 7.75 3.12 3.68
N ILE A 83 8.58 4.15 3.46
CA ILE A 83 10.04 4.03 3.54
C ILE A 83 10.46 3.61 4.96
N GLN A 84 9.84 4.20 5.99
CA GLN A 84 10.12 3.83 7.38
C GLN A 84 9.70 2.39 7.68
N ALA A 85 8.51 1.97 7.26
CA ALA A 85 8.02 0.61 7.44
C ALA A 85 8.92 -0.43 6.74
N VAL A 86 9.39 -0.12 5.53
CA VAL A 86 10.34 -0.98 4.80
C VAL A 86 11.69 -1.04 5.51
N LYS A 87 12.20 0.06 6.07
CA LYS A 87 13.44 0.04 6.87
C LYS A 87 13.30 -0.82 8.13
N LEU A 88 12.18 -0.74 8.83
CA LEU A 88 11.91 -1.60 9.99
C LEU A 88 11.83 -3.07 9.58
N LEU A 89 11.24 -3.38 8.42
CA LEU A 89 11.28 -4.73 7.87
C LEU A 89 12.70 -5.18 7.54
N ASP A 90 13.53 -4.31 6.96
CA ASP A 90 14.93 -4.60 6.66
C ASP A 90 15.73 -4.86 7.96
N ASP A 91 15.46 -4.12 9.04
CA ASP A 91 16.02 -4.35 10.38
C ASP A 91 15.60 -5.70 10.97
N ILE A 92 14.33 -6.08 10.84
CA ILE A 92 13.81 -7.39 11.28
C ILE A 92 14.52 -8.55 10.57
N ILE A 93 14.72 -8.41 9.26
CA ILE A 93 15.38 -9.41 8.43
C ILE A 93 16.86 -9.51 8.80
N SER A 94 17.55 -8.37 8.86
CA SER A 94 19.01 -8.31 8.96
C SER A 94 19.54 -8.44 10.39
N THR A 95 18.78 -8.00 11.40
CA THR A 95 19.27 -7.84 12.77
C THR A 95 18.33 -8.50 13.79
N PRO A 96 18.58 -9.76 14.21
CA PRO A 96 17.71 -10.47 15.15
C PRO A 96 17.46 -9.74 16.48
N SER A 97 18.45 -9.00 16.99
CA SER A 97 18.33 -8.25 18.25
C SER A 97 17.41 -7.03 18.18
N LYS A 98 17.12 -6.51 16.98
CA LYS A 98 16.23 -5.36 16.76
C LYS A 98 14.79 -5.76 16.42
N ARG A 99 14.51 -7.07 16.30
CA ARG A 99 13.22 -7.57 15.81
C ARG A 99 12.06 -7.10 16.65
N ASP A 100 12.14 -7.29 17.96
CA ASP A 100 11.05 -6.98 18.87
C ASP A 100 10.74 -5.47 18.85
N GLU A 101 11.78 -4.64 18.95
CA GLU A 101 11.64 -3.18 18.85
C GLU A 101 11.03 -2.75 17.51
N SER A 102 11.51 -3.33 16.40
CA SER A 102 11.02 -2.98 15.06
C SER A 102 9.57 -3.42 14.85
N ILE A 103 9.17 -4.57 15.40
CA ILE A 103 7.79 -5.04 15.35
C ILE A 103 6.89 -4.12 16.18
N VAL A 104 7.32 -3.70 17.37
CA VAL A 104 6.57 -2.75 18.21
C VAL A 104 6.36 -1.43 17.45
N GLN A 105 7.41 -0.87 16.84
CA GLN A 105 7.29 0.35 16.04
C GLN A 105 6.35 0.17 14.84
N LEU A 106 6.36 -0.99 14.17
CA LEU A 106 5.41 -1.28 13.09
C LEU A 106 3.96 -1.34 13.60
N VAL A 107 3.73 -1.89 14.79
CA VAL A 107 2.40 -1.90 15.43
C VAL A 107 1.95 -0.47 15.77
N GLU A 108 2.84 0.37 16.29
CA GLU A 108 2.55 1.78 16.59
C GLU A 108 2.25 2.60 15.33
N MET A 109 2.91 2.31 14.21
CA MET A 109 2.60 2.95 12.92
C MET A 109 1.20 2.60 12.39
N GLY A 110 0.64 1.45 12.79
CA GLY A 110 -0.71 1.02 12.45
C GLY A 110 -0.98 1.02 10.93
N ASP A 111 -2.05 1.70 10.53
CA ASP A 111 -2.51 1.74 9.14
C ASP A 111 -1.48 2.32 8.17
N LEU A 112 -0.61 3.23 8.63
CA LEU A 112 0.42 3.86 7.80
C LEU A 112 1.49 2.88 7.31
N ALA A 113 1.73 1.78 8.03
CA ALA A 113 2.69 0.75 7.63
C ALA A 113 2.03 -0.36 6.77
N TRP A 114 0.70 -0.42 6.74
CA TRP A 114 -0.03 -1.57 6.23
C TRP A 114 0.19 -1.83 4.74
N ASP A 115 -0.08 -0.82 3.90
CA ASP A 115 0.02 -0.95 2.45
C ASP A 115 1.48 -1.20 2.01
N ALA A 116 2.46 -0.59 2.70
CA ALA A 116 3.87 -0.84 2.45
C ALA A 116 4.25 -2.30 2.72
N LEU A 117 3.87 -2.84 3.88
CA LEU A 117 4.12 -4.23 4.24
C LEU A 117 3.36 -5.20 3.36
N ASP A 118 2.13 -4.88 2.94
CA ASP A 118 1.35 -5.69 2.00
C ASP A 118 2.07 -5.80 0.65
N ILE A 119 2.62 -4.70 0.14
CA ILE A 119 3.46 -4.71 -1.07
C ILE A 119 4.70 -5.61 -0.86
N GLN A 120 5.35 -5.57 0.32
CA GLN A 120 6.49 -6.44 0.61
C GLN A 120 6.09 -7.92 0.78
N ALA A 121 4.90 -8.20 1.29
CA ALA A 121 4.35 -9.55 1.47
C ALA A 121 4.09 -10.27 0.13
N VAL A 122 3.97 -9.49 -0.95
CA VAL A 122 3.83 -9.96 -2.34
C VAL A 122 5.13 -9.75 -3.15
N SER A 123 6.29 -9.56 -2.49
CA SER A 123 7.59 -9.40 -3.19
C SER A 123 7.80 -10.49 -4.25
N ARG A 124 8.29 -10.13 -5.43
CA ARG A 124 8.41 -11.07 -6.56
C ARG A 124 9.24 -12.30 -6.20
N VAL A 125 8.76 -13.45 -6.69
CA VAL A 125 9.48 -14.71 -6.68
C VAL A 125 10.40 -14.71 -7.91
N PRO A 126 11.63 -15.24 -7.84
CA PRO A 126 12.46 -15.45 -9.02
C PRO A 126 11.68 -16.24 -10.10
N PRO A 127 11.75 -15.85 -11.38
CA PRO A 127 10.97 -16.49 -12.46
C PRO A 127 11.15 -18.02 -12.51
N GLU A 128 12.35 -18.49 -12.17
CA GLU A 128 12.69 -19.91 -12.16
C GLU A 128 11.92 -20.72 -11.11
N LEU A 129 11.37 -20.05 -10.09
CA LEU A 129 10.69 -20.66 -8.95
C LEU A 129 9.20 -20.31 -8.90
N GLU A 130 8.68 -19.51 -9.82
CA GLU A 130 7.28 -19.05 -9.79
C GLU A 130 6.29 -20.21 -9.80
N ASP A 131 6.47 -21.18 -10.71
CA ASP A 131 5.55 -22.33 -10.85
C ASP A 131 5.57 -23.26 -9.63
N ILE A 132 6.76 -23.48 -9.07
CA ILE A 132 6.96 -24.32 -7.89
C ILE A 132 6.31 -23.63 -6.69
N TRP A 133 6.59 -22.35 -6.50
CA TRP A 133 6.06 -21.58 -5.38
C TRP A 133 4.55 -21.37 -5.48
N ALA A 134 4.02 -21.15 -6.69
CA ALA A 134 2.58 -21.02 -6.92
C ALA A 134 1.82 -22.30 -6.54
N ARG A 135 2.43 -23.47 -6.76
CA ARG A 135 1.89 -24.76 -6.34
C ARG A 135 1.87 -24.88 -4.82
N GLU A 136 2.99 -24.60 -4.16
CA GLU A 136 3.09 -24.66 -2.70
C GLU A 136 2.18 -23.64 -1.99
N ASP A 137 2.08 -22.40 -2.48
CA ASP A 137 1.20 -21.40 -1.87
C ASP A 137 -0.30 -21.79 -2.03
N ARG A 138 -0.68 -22.51 -3.11
CA ARG A 138 -2.03 -23.10 -3.24
C ARG A 138 -2.26 -24.19 -2.21
N GLU A 139 -1.31 -25.11 -2.03
CA GLU A 139 -1.40 -26.19 -1.05
C GLU A 139 -1.48 -25.66 0.39
N ARG A 140 -0.61 -24.70 0.76
CA ARG A 140 -0.64 -24.05 2.08
C ARG A 140 -1.96 -23.34 2.37
N ARG A 141 -2.58 -22.73 1.35
CA ARG A 141 -3.92 -22.15 1.49
C ARG A 141 -4.94 -23.25 1.79
N MET A 142 -4.99 -24.32 0.99
CA MET A 142 -5.97 -25.39 1.22
C MET A 142 -5.85 -26.02 2.62
N VAL A 143 -4.62 -26.29 3.09
CA VAL A 143 -4.39 -26.89 4.43
C VAL A 143 -4.81 -25.95 5.58
N ARG A 144 -4.71 -24.63 5.41
CA ARG A 144 -5.13 -23.65 6.44
C ARG A 144 -6.65 -23.55 6.60
N TRP A 145 -7.41 -23.97 5.59
CA TRP A 145 -8.87 -23.82 5.53
C TRP A 145 -9.66 -25.12 5.76
N GLU A 146 -9.01 -26.28 5.92
CA GLU A 146 -9.68 -27.57 6.25
C GLU A 146 -10.27 -27.63 7.68
N GLY A 147 -10.18 -26.55 8.46
CA GLY A 147 -10.72 -26.46 9.83
C GLY A 147 -11.83 -25.44 10.07
N VAL A 148 -12.21 -24.60 9.10
CA VAL A 148 -13.24 -23.57 9.29
C VAL A 148 -14.12 -23.46 8.04
N GLY A 149 -15.27 -24.15 8.10
CA GLY A 149 -16.55 -23.85 7.45
C GLY A 149 -16.54 -23.41 5.98
N GLU A 150 -16.99 -24.31 5.10
CA GLU A 150 -17.23 -24.12 3.66
C GLU A 150 -18.32 -23.08 3.29
N GLU A 151 -18.73 -22.20 4.19
CA GLU A 151 -19.96 -21.39 4.05
C GLU A 151 -19.77 -19.99 3.44
N TRP A 152 -18.54 -19.61 3.05
CA TRP A 152 -18.22 -18.29 2.48
C TRP A 152 -17.73 -18.33 1.03
N LYS A 153 -17.92 -19.45 0.30
CA LYS A 153 -17.42 -19.61 -1.08
C LYS A 153 -18.15 -18.76 -2.12
N ASP A 154 -19.28 -18.13 -1.79
CA ASP A 154 -20.14 -17.48 -2.79
C ASP A 154 -20.02 -15.95 -2.92
N ALA A 155 -19.08 -15.29 -2.21
CA ALA A 155 -18.94 -13.83 -2.27
C ALA A 155 -17.71 -13.30 -3.04
N ALA A 156 -16.73 -14.14 -3.40
CA ALA A 156 -15.51 -13.71 -4.08
C ALA A 156 -15.58 -13.91 -5.60
N GLY A 157 -16.65 -13.40 -6.21
CA GLY A 157 -16.83 -13.37 -7.65
C GLY A 157 -16.09 -12.19 -8.30
N HIS A 158 -15.13 -12.51 -9.16
CA HIS A 158 -14.80 -11.74 -10.36
C HIS A 158 -14.07 -10.38 -10.21
N ILE A 159 -12.75 -10.41 -10.08
CA ILE A 159 -11.88 -9.41 -10.75
C ILE A 159 -10.67 -10.14 -11.34
N GLY A 160 -10.88 -10.80 -12.48
CA GLY A 160 -9.82 -11.18 -13.39
C GLY A 160 -9.59 -10.02 -14.35
N THR A 161 -8.70 -9.09 -14.01
CA THR A 161 -8.21 -8.09 -14.97
C THR A 161 -6.80 -8.47 -15.38
N VAL A 162 -6.72 -9.17 -16.51
CA VAL A 162 -5.49 -9.32 -17.30
C VAL A 162 -5.08 -7.91 -17.75
N LEU A 163 -3.99 -7.39 -17.20
CA LEU A 163 -3.30 -6.22 -17.75
C LEU A 163 -1.88 -6.63 -18.09
N SER A 164 -1.58 -6.44 -19.38
CA SER A 164 -0.34 -6.70 -20.10
C SER A 164 0.92 -6.56 -19.25
N GLU A 165 1.66 -7.65 -19.16
CA GLU A 165 2.99 -7.73 -18.59
C GLU A 165 3.98 -7.00 -19.50
N GLU A 166 4.29 -5.75 -19.21
CA GLU A 166 5.63 -5.26 -19.52
C GLU A 166 6.57 -5.70 -18.37
N PRO A 167 7.72 -6.32 -18.69
CA PRO A 167 8.63 -6.86 -17.68
C PRO A 167 9.34 -5.71 -16.95
N ASP A 168 8.70 -5.17 -15.93
CA ASP A 168 9.27 -4.16 -15.04
C ASP A 168 10.41 -4.79 -14.22
N MET A 169 11.63 -4.32 -14.47
CA MET A 169 12.90 -4.79 -13.89
C MET A 169 13.05 -4.38 -12.42
N LYS A 170 12.14 -4.82 -11.54
CA LYS A 170 12.46 -4.84 -10.12
C LYS A 170 13.44 -5.98 -9.88
N GLU A 171 14.67 -5.60 -9.53
CA GLU A 171 15.70 -6.52 -9.04
C GLU A 171 15.10 -7.39 -7.94
N VAL A 172 15.01 -8.70 -8.21
CA VAL A 172 14.53 -9.66 -7.22
C VAL A 172 15.53 -9.62 -6.08
N LYS A 173 15.10 -9.08 -4.93
CA LYS A 173 15.99 -9.03 -3.77
C LYS A 173 16.36 -10.46 -3.36
N SER A 174 17.61 -10.68 -3.02
CA SER A 174 18.12 -11.98 -2.56
C SER A 174 17.38 -12.50 -1.33
N ASP A 175 16.78 -11.61 -0.54
CA ASP A 175 16.02 -11.89 0.68
C ASP A 175 14.51 -12.06 0.46
N TRP A 176 14.03 -12.24 -0.79
CA TRP A 176 12.60 -12.22 -1.11
C TRP A 176 11.75 -13.17 -0.26
N ILE A 177 12.27 -14.35 0.10
CA ILE A 177 11.59 -15.32 0.99
C ILE A 177 11.41 -14.72 2.39
N GLN A 178 12.50 -14.26 2.99
CA GLN A 178 12.50 -13.68 4.34
C GLN A 178 11.62 -12.45 4.40
N ARG A 179 11.68 -11.61 3.37
CA ARG A 179 10.88 -10.40 3.21
C ARG A 179 9.39 -10.70 3.16
N ARG A 180 8.95 -11.66 2.32
CA ARG A 180 7.54 -12.08 2.28
C ARG A 180 7.08 -12.64 3.61
N TRP A 181 7.89 -13.50 4.23
CA TRP A 181 7.54 -14.15 5.48
C TRP A 181 7.40 -13.14 6.62
N TRP A 182 8.42 -12.29 6.84
CA TRP A 182 8.39 -11.29 7.91
C TRP A 182 7.35 -10.21 7.69
N ALA A 183 7.12 -9.77 6.44
CA ALA A 183 6.04 -8.84 6.14
C ALA A 183 4.67 -9.43 6.52
N ARG A 184 4.41 -10.70 6.18
CA ARG A 184 3.16 -11.40 6.58
C ARG A 184 3.06 -11.57 8.10
N GLN A 185 4.16 -11.86 8.79
CA GLN A 185 4.16 -11.95 10.25
C GLN A 185 3.89 -10.60 10.92
N ALA A 186 4.53 -9.53 10.46
CA ALA A 186 4.31 -8.18 10.94
C ALA A 186 2.84 -7.77 10.75
N LEU A 187 2.29 -7.94 9.55
CA LEU A 187 0.86 -7.69 9.26
C LEU A 187 -0.06 -8.50 10.18
N GLY A 188 0.24 -9.78 10.40
CA GLY A 188 -0.52 -10.63 11.32
C GLY A 188 -0.46 -10.15 12.77
N THR A 189 0.71 -9.69 13.23
CA THR A 189 0.88 -9.13 14.58
C THR A 189 0.14 -7.81 14.72
N MET A 190 0.24 -6.93 13.73
CA MET A 190 -0.50 -5.66 13.71
C MET A 190 -2.02 -5.90 13.72
N ALA A 191 -2.55 -6.83 12.90
CA ALA A 191 -3.97 -7.21 12.94
C ALA A 191 -4.41 -7.67 14.34
N ARG A 192 -3.63 -8.55 14.98
CA ARG A 192 -3.95 -9.05 16.32
C ARG A 192 -3.91 -7.93 17.36
N ALA A 193 -2.91 -7.04 17.29
CA ALA A 193 -2.82 -5.90 18.19
C ALA A 193 -4.04 -4.97 18.05
N SER A 194 -4.43 -4.64 16.83
CA SER A 194 -5.64 -3.85 16.57
C SER A 194 -6.91 -4.54 17.06
N ALA A 195 -7.02 -5.86 16.88
CA ALA A 195 -8.17 -6.64 17.37
C ALA A 195 -8.25 -6.65 18.91
N VAL A 196 -7.12 -6.87 19.60
CA VAL A 196 -7.07 -6.82 21.07
C VAL A 196 -7.45 -5.42 21.58
N HIS A 197 -6.97 -4.37 20.92
CA HIS A 197 -7.32 -2.99 21.27
C HIS A 197 -8.82 -2.71 21.05
N ALA A 198 -9.39 -3.14 19.93
CA ALA A 198 -10.83 -3.01 19.66
C ALA A 198 -11.67 -3.79 20.69
N MET A 199 -11.29 -5.03 21.01
CA MET A 199 -11.95 -5.82 22.05
C MET A 199 -11.86 -5.14 23.42
N SER A 200 -10.68 -4.61 23.79
CA SER A 200 -10.51 -3.89 25.05
C SER A 200 -11.49 -2.72 25.16
N LYS A 201 -11.69 -1.94 24.10
CA LYS A 201 -12.67 -0.84 24.10
C LYS A 201 -14.10 -1.33 24.39
N VAL A 202 -14.50 -2.45 23.77
CA VAL A 202 -15.83 -3.05 23.98
C VAL A 202 -15.99 -3.54 25.43
N PHE A 203 -14.97 -4.20 25.99
CA PHE A 203 -15.05 -4.78 27.35
C PHE A 203 -14.80 -3.78 28.48
N SER A 204 -14.06 -2.70 28.23
CA SER A 204 -13.80 -1.64 29.22
C SER A 204 -15.03 -0.76 29.49
N GLY A 205 -16.10 -0.88 28.70
CA GLY A 205 -17.36 -0.17 28.96
C GLY A 205 -17.26 1.35 28.83
N GLU A 206 -16.21 1.88 28.19
CA GLU A 206 -16.17 3.27 27.75
C GLU A 206 -17.32 3.45 26.75
N ARG A 207 -18.43 4.01 27.24
CA ARG A 207 -19.48 4.49 26.34
C ARG A 207 -18.84 5.52 25.43
N PRO A 208 -18.95 5.39 24.09
CA PRO A 208 -18.52 6.44 23.19
C PRO A 208 -19.17 7.75 23.62
N ASP A 209 -18.37 8.77 23.86
CA ASP A 209 -18.88 10.11 24.17
C ASP A 209 -19.73 10.55 22.95
N PRO A 210 -21.03 10.85 23.13
CA PRO A 210 -21.88 11.29 22.04
C PRO A 210 -21.43 12.61 21.41
N ALA A 211 -20.47 13.32 22.00
CA ALA A 211 -19.93 14.58 21.48
C ALA A 211 -18.75 14.43 20.52
N THR A 212 -18.16 13.23 20.35
CA THR A 212 -17.01 13.04 19.44
C THR A 212 -17.44 12.53 18.05
N PRO A 213 -17.07 13.22 16.96
CA PRO A 213 -17.49 12.89 15.60
C PRO A 213 -16.93 11.56 15.06
N GLU A 214 -15.95 10.96 15.74
CA GLU A 214 -15.38 9.65 15.40
C GLU A 214 -16.37 8.49 15.63
N ASN A 215 -17.40 8.68 16.47
CA ASN A 215 -18.33 7.62 16.85
C ASN A 215 -19.52 7.45 15.88
N ALA A 216 -19.78 8.42 15.00
CA ALA A 216 -20.85 8.31 14.00
C ALA A 216 -20.52 7.27 12.91
N GLN A 217 -19.23 6.99 12.68
CA GLN A 217 -18.78 6.04 11.66
C GLN A 217 -18.81 4.57 12.12
N ILE A 218 -18.90 4.30 13.43
CA ILE A 218 -18.79 2.92 13.96
C ILE A 218 -20.12 2.14 13.86
N PHE A 219 -21.24 2.82 13.60
CA PHE A 219 -22.58 2.18 13.57
C PHE A 219 -23.34 2.39 12.24
N GLU A 220 -22.70 2.92 11.19
CA GLU A 220 -23.29 3.07 9.85
C GLU A 220 -22.72 2.10 8.78
N GLU A 221 -21.90 1.11 9.16
CA GLU A 221 -21.58 -0.08 8.35
C GLU A 221 -22.11 -1.37 9.00
#